data_AF-A0A352TSI3-F1
#
_entry.id   AF-A0A352TSI3-F1
#
_cell.length_a   1.000
_cell.length_b   1.000
_cell.length_c   1.000
_cell.angle_alpha   90.00
_cell.angle_beta   90.00
_cell.angle_gamma   90.00
#
_symmetry.space_group_name_H-M   'P 1'
#
loop_
_entity.id
_entity.type
_entity.pdbx_description
1 polymer ?
#
loop_
_entity_poly.entity_id
_entity_poly.type
_entity_poly.pdbx_seq_one_letter_code
_entity_poly.pdbx_strand_id
1 'polypeptide(L)'
;MKHLLLSRSILDQPYIYDVMQHHIQKDDRVLVILYSFFDIWFSTEAQYQAYYHKDAEYVQKMYRQLSMYGVSEVSFLNYYTDDEKTRIEKIKHATILYFPGGAPDQMMKRFDQHQLVKPLKQFKGLTIGSSAGAMIHLKKPHLYKDDDYHKFHYIQGLGFVDGFDISVHYRRRNQQDKAIRRVVSERAIDIYAIPDDGGLFIDNENIQLLGSASKIMNHKGKFL
;
A
#
# COMPACT_ATOMS: atom_id res chain seq x y z
N MET A 1 10.92 -0.91 -12.05
CA MET A 1 9.45 -0.84 -11.91
C MET A 1 9.12 0.35 -11.03
N LYS A 2 7.93 0.94 -11.21
CA LYS A 2 7.52 2.13 -10.46
C LYS A 2 6.57 1.75 -9.32
N HIS A 3 6.79 2.36 -8.16
CA HIS A 3 6.00 2.14 -6.96
C HIS A 3 5.68 3.48 -6.29
N LEU A 4 4.43 3.69 -5.89
CA LEU A 4 4.04 4.82 -5.05
C LEU A 4 3.58 4.29 -3.69
N LEU A 5 4.29 4.65 -2.63
CA LEU A 5 3.99 4.25 -1.26
C LEU A 5 3.47 5.46 -0.49
N LEU A 6 2.20 5.47 -0.12
CA LEU A 6 1.55 6.58 0.58
C LEU A 6 1.19 6.18 2.01
N SER A 7 1.19 7.13 2.93
CA SER A 7 0.62 6.87 4.25
C SER A 7 -0.91 6.80 4.23
N ARG A 8 -1.57 7.56 3.35
CA ARG A 8 -3.03 7.59 3.20
C ARG A 8 -3.42 7.56 1.72
N SER A 9 -4.69 7.36 1.42
CA SER A 9 -5.22 7.59 0.07
C SER A 9 -5.35 9.11 -0.15
N ILE A 10 -4.23 9.70 -0.59
CA ILE A 10 -3.99 11.14 -0.79
C ILE A 10 -3.52 11.43 -2.23
N LEU A 11 -3.99 10.65 -3.21
CA LEU A 11 -3.62 10.85 -4.62
C LEU A 11 -4.07 12.22 -5.15
N ASP A 12 -5.02 12.85 -4.47
CA ASP A 12 -5.58 14.18 -4.74
C ASP A 12 -4.77 15.35 -4.20
N GLN A 13 -3.74 15.09 -3.40
CA GLN A 13 -2.90 16.17 -2.88
C GLN A 13 -2.04 16.78 -4.00
N PRO A 14 -1.94 18.12 -4.11
CA PRO A 14 -1.27 18.78 -5.22
C PRO A 14 0.17 18.29 -5.44
N TYR A 15 0.97 18.14 -4.38
CA TYR A 15 2.35 17.66 -4.49
C TYR A 15 2.47 16.18 -4.88
N ILE A 16 1.44 15.36 -4.62
CA ILE A 16 1.38 13.98 -5.13
C ILE A 16 0.99 14.01 -6.60
N TYR A 17 -0.05 14.77 -6.94
CA TYR A 17 -0.53 14.95 -8.31
C TYR A 17 0.57 15.48 -9.24
N ASP A 18 1.33 16.49 -8.80
CA ASP A 18 2.39 17.13 -9.58
C ASP A 18 3.42 16.13 -10.10
N VAL A 19 3.74 15.11 -9.29
CA VAL A 19 4.64 14.02 -9.66
C VAL A 19 3.89 12.96 -10.47
N MET A 20 2.74 12.51 -9.97
CA MET A 20 2.06 11.33 -10.51
C MET A 20 1.32 11.58 -11.82
N GLN A 21 1.00 12.82 -12.20
CA GLN A 21 0.42 13.15 -13.50
C GLN A 21 1.33 12.77 -14.68
N HIS A 22 2.63 12.62 -14.44
CA HIS A 22 3.61 12.15 -15.43
C HIS A 22 3.73 10.62 -15.51
N HIS A 23 3.00 9.90 -14.66
CA HIS A 23 3.12 8.45 -14.47
C HIS A 23 1.77 7.71 -14.49
N ILE A 24 0.66 8.44 -14.38
CA ILE A 24 -0.70 7.94 -14.53
C ILE A 24 -1.29 8.65 -15.75
N GLN A 25 -1.75 7.87 -16.72
CA GLN A 25 -2.29 8.32 -18.00
C GLN A 25 -3.78 8.01 -18.09
N LYS A 26 -4.49 8.74 -18.96
CA LYS A 26 -5.95 8.57 -19.15
C LYS A 26 -6.38 7.17 -19.59
N ASP A 27 -5.50 6.45 -20.30
CA ASP A 27 -5.71 5.10 -20.82
C ASP A 27 -5.23 4.00 -19.85
N ASP A 28 -4.73 4.39 -18.66
CA ASP A 28 -4.43 3.43 -17.62
C ASP A 28 -5.69 2.71 -17.13
N ARG A 29 -5.52 1.44 -16.82
CA ARG A 29 -6.54 0.54 -16.32
C ARG A 29 -6.18 0.19 -14.89
N VAL A 30 -6.88 0.82 -13.95
CA VAL A 30 -6.57 0.70 -12.52
C VAL A 30 -7.38 -0.43 -11.92
N LEU A 31 -6.71 -1.39 -11.30
CA LEU A 31 -7.33 -2.42 -10.48
C LEU A 31 -7.08 -2.12 -9.00
N VAL A 32 -8.15 -1.81 -8.26
CA VAL A 32 -8.12 -1.61 -6.81
C VAL A 32 -8.36 -2.95 -6.11
N ILE A 33 -7.42 -3.39 -5.27
CA ILE A 33 -7.41 -4.74 -4.69
C ILE A 33 -8.03 -4.74 -3.29
N LEU A 34 -9.28 -5.19 -3.16
CA LEU A 34 -10.08 -5.05 -1.94
C LEU A 34 -9.84 -6.17 -0.90
N TYR A 35 -8.58 -6.47 -0.63
CA TYR A 35 -8.15 -7.57 0.25
C TYR A 35 -7.64 -7.09 1.61
N SER A 36 -7.61 -5.76 1.82
CA SER A 36 -6.99 -5.13 2.98
C SER A 36 -7.85 -5.16 4.24
N PHE A 37 -9.12 -5.52 4.17
CA PHE A 37 -10.06 -5.32 5.27
C PHE A 37 -9.65 -6.04 6.58
N PHE A 38 -10.04 -5.51 7.73
CA PHE A 38 -9.86 -6.17 9.02
C PHE A 38 -11.03 -7.12 9.29
N ASP A 39 -10.77 -8.38 9.63
CA ASP A 39 -11.83 -9.34 9.99
C ASP A 39 -12.73 -8.84 11.13
N ILE A 40 -12.15 -8.08 12.07
CA ILE A 40 -12.87 -7.50 13.21
C ILE A 40 -13.86 -6.40 12.81
N TRP A 41 -13.64 -5.72 11.68
CA TRP A 41 -14.55 -4.68 11.17
C TRP A 41 -15.50 -5.23 10.09
N PHE A 42 -15.13 -6.36 9.49
CA PHE A 42 -15.82 -7.01 8.38
C PHE A 42 -16.07 -8.48 8.71
N SER A 43 -16.82 -8.72 9.77
CA SER A 43 -17.08 -10.07 10.28
C SER A 43 -18.05 -10.87 9.41
N THR A 44 -18.66 -10.25 8.40
CA THR A 44 -19.58 -10.89 7.46
C THR A 44 -19.32 -10.39 6.03
N GLU A 45 -19.64 -11.25 5.05
CA GLU A 45 -19.64 -10.83 3.64
C GLU A 45 -20.55 -9.63 3.41
N ALA A 46 -21.74 -9.58 4.03
CA ALA A 46 -22.68 -8.46 3.87
C ALA A 46 -22.07 -7.10 4.26
N GLN A 47 -21.33 -7.03 5.37
CA GLN A 47 -20.63 -5.80 5.78
C GLN A 47 -19.54 -5.40 4.77
N TYR A 48 -18.79 -6.39 4.28
CA TYR A 48 -17.79 -6.17 3.24
C TYR A 48 -18.43 -5.62 1.95
N GLN A 49 -19.51 -6.25 1.48
CA GLN A 49 -20.19 -5.84 0.26
C GLN A 49 -20.82 -4.45 0.41
N ALA A 50 -21.37 -4.11 1.58
CA ALA A 50 -21.92 -2.78 1.84
C ALA A 50 -20.85 -1.69 1.76
N TYR A 51 -19.67 -1.93 2.36
CA TYR A 51 -18.58 -0.94 2.37
C TYR A 51 -17.92 -0.76 1.00
N TYR A 52 -17.82 -1.83 0.21
CA TYR A 52 -17.24 -1.82 -1.13
C TYR A 52 -18.30 -1.78 -2.25
N HIS A 53 -19.54 -1.43 -1.92
CA HIS A 53 -20.58 -1.23 -2.91
C HIS A 53 -20.18 -0.09 -3.86
N LYS A 54 -20.60 -0.16 -5.13
CA LYS A 54 -20.25 0.86 -6.14
C LYS A 54 -20.57 2.29 -5.72
N ASP A 55 -21.64 2.49 -4.95
CA ASP A 55 -22.11 3.79 -4.49
C ASP A 55 -21.58 4.16 -3.09
N ALA A 56 -20.81 3.28 -2.45
CA ALA A 56 -20.23 3.52 -1.14
C ALA A 56 -19.13 4.58 -1.20
N GLU A 57 -18.94 5.29 -0.09
CA GLU A 57 -18.00 6.41 0.01
C GLU A 57 -16.57 6.02 -0.41
N TYR A 58 -16.09 4.84 0.00
CA TYR A 58 -14.76 4.36 -0.34
C TYR A 58 -14.56 4.24 -1.85
N VAL A 59 -15.50 3.59 -2.55
CA VAL A 59 -15.43 3.37 -4.00
C VAL A 59 -15.54 4.69 -4.76
N GLN A 60 -16.48 5.55 -4.35
CA GLN A 60 -16.64 6.88 -4.94
C GLN A 60 -15.40 7.77 -4.72
N LYS A 61 -14.74 7.66 -3.56
CA LYS A 61 -13.47 8.34 -3.30
C LYS A 61 -12.35 7.86 -4.23
N MET A 62 -12.29 6.57 -4.55
CA MET A 62 -11.32 6.04 -5.51
C MET A 62 -11.57 6.57 -6.92
N TYR A 63 -12.82 6.57 -7.38
CA TYR A 63 -13.18 7.17 -8.67
C TYR A 63 -12.79 8.64 -8.75
N ARG A 64 -13.14 9.45 -7.73
CA ARG A 64 -12.78 10.87 -7.71
C ARG A 64 -11.27 11.09 -7.81
N GLN A 65 -10.48 10.42 -6.97
CA GLN A 65 -9.02 10.56 -6.98
C GLN A 65 -8.36 10.11 -8.29
N LEU A 66 -8.88 9.08 -8.94
CA LEU A 66 -8.29 8.59 -10.20
C LEU A 66 -8.74 9.43 -11.40
N SER A 67 -9.96 9.96 -11.38
CA SER A 67 -10.50 10.82 -12.43
C SER A 67 -9.73 12.12 -12.65
N MET A 68 -9.04 12.63 -11.62
CA MET A 68 -8.20 13.84 -11.74
C MET A 68 -6.99 13.60 -12.65
N TYR A 69 -6.54 12.34 -12.76
CA TYR A 69 -5.51 11.92 -13.72
C TYR A 69 -6.08 11.59 -15.11
N GLY A 70 -7.39 11.81 -15.32
CA GLY A 70 -8.10 11.44 -16.55
C GLY A 70 -8.41 9.95 -16.71
N VAL A 71 -8.11 9.13 -15.69
CA VAL A 71 -8.38 7.68 -15.72
C VAL A 71 -9.89 7.44 -15.72
N SER A 72 -10.39 6.78 -16.75
CA SER A 72 -11.80 6.37 -16.84
C SER A 72 -12.03 4.90 -16.47
N GLU A 73 -11.02 4.04 -16.59
CA GLU A 73 -11.16 2.60 -16.36
C GLU A 73 -10.62 2.21 -14.98
N VAL A 74 -11.53 2.21 -13.99
CA VAL A 74 -11.24 1.74 -12.63
C VAL A 74 -12.11 0.53 -12.32
N SER A 75 -11.45 -0.57 -11.97
CA SER A 75 -12.07 -1.84 -11.60
C SER A 75 -11.63 -2.26 -10.20
N PHE A 76 -12.38 -3.19 -9.60
CA PHE A 76 -12.15 -3.64 -8.23
C PHE A 76 -12.02 -5.15 -8.20
N LEU A 77 -10.99 -5.64 -7.50
CA LEU A 77 -10.80 -7.06 -7.22
C LEU A 77 -11.52 -7.39 -5.91
N ASN A 78 -12.71 -7.98 -6.01
CA ASN A 78 -13.55 -8.33 -4.88
C ASN A 78 -13.05 -9.64 -4.24
N TYR A 79 -12.93 -9.68 -2.92
CA TYR A 79 -12.49 -10.87 -2.21
C TYR A 79 -13.49 -12.03 -2.30
N TYR A 80 -14.79 -11.78 -2.13
CA TYR A 80 -15.80 -12.84 -2.05
C TYR A 80 -16.33 -13.28 -3.41
N THR A 81 -16.52 -12.36 -4.36
CA THR A 81 -17.30 -12.65 -5.59
C THR A 81 -16.46 -12.92 -6.83
N ASP A 82 -15.19 -12.48 -6.88
CA ASP A 82 -14.35 -12.77 -8.04
C ASP A 82 -13.74 -14.17 -7.90
N ASP A 83 -14.05 -15.06 -8.83
CA ASP A 83 -13.44 -16.39 -8.91
C ASP A 83 -11.97 -16.36 -9.36
N GLU A 84 -11.29 -17.50 -9.35
CA GLU A 84 -9.87 -17.59 -9.70
C GLU A 84 -9.58 -17.03 -11.09
N LYS A 85 -10.38 -17.40 -12.09
CA LYS A 85 -10.19 -16.95 -13.48
C LYS A 85 -10.33 -15.43 -13.56
N THR A 86 -11.40 -14.89 -13.00
CA THR A 86 -11.70 -13.45 -12.96
C THR A 86 -10.58 -12.68 -12.27
N ARG A 87 -10.04 -13.21 -11.16
CA ARG A 87 -8.93 -12.56 -10.46
C ARG A 87 -7.69 -12.43 -11.33
N ILE A 88 -7.31 -13.51 -12.00
CA ILE A 88 -6.13 -13.51 -12.88
C ILE A 88 -6.36 -12.63 -14.12
N GLU A 89 -7.55 -12.64 -14.71
CA GLU A 89 -7.89 -11.80 -15.86
C GLU A 89 -7.84 -10.30 -15.50
N LYS A 90 -8.43 -9.90 -14.37
CA LYS A 90 -8.36 -8.51 -13.89
C LYS A 90 -6.91 -8.05 -13.67
N ILE A 91 -6.07 -8.87 -13.04
CA ILE A 91 -4.65 -8.54 -12.81
C ILE A 91 -3.89 -8.39 -14.13
N LYS A 92 -4.12 -9.28 -15.10
CA LYS A 92 -3.47 -9.23 -16.43
C LYS A 92 -3.90 -8.02 -17.25
N HIS A 93 -5.16 -7.63 -17.12
CA HIS A 93 -5.74 -6.51 -17.87
C HIS A 93 -5.26 -5.15 -17.35
N ALA A 94 -5.00 -5.05 -16.05
CA ALA A 94 -4.58 -3.82 -15.40
C ALA A 94 -3.22 -3.29 -15.91
N THR A 95 -3.06 -1.97 -15.93
CA THR A 95 -1.76 -1.28 -16.07
C THR A 95 -1.29 -0.67 -14.74
N ILE A 96 -2.22 -0.50 -13.80
CA ILE A 96 -1.94 -0.06 -12.43
C ILE A 96 -2.62 -0.98 -11.42
N LEU A 97 -1.87 -1.44 -10.42
CA LEU A 97 -2.45 -2.08 -9.23
C LEU A 97 -2.46 -1.12 -8.05
N TYR A 98 -3.63 -0.91 -7.45
CA TYR A 98 -3.79 -0.12 -6.23
C TYR A 98 -4.10 -1.02 -5.03
N PHE A 99 -3.25 -0.96 -4.00
CA PHE A 99 -3.35 -1.68 -2.75
C PHE A 99 -3.82 -0.72 -1.63
N PRO A 100 -5.06 -0.89 -1.13
CA PRO A 100 -5.62 -0.03 -0.08
C PRO A 100 -5.01 -0.22 1.32
N GLY A 101 -5.33 0.74 2.21
CA GLY A 101 -5.10 0.62 3.64
C GLY A 101 -5.99 -0.42 4.32
N GLY A 102 -5.59 -0.89 5.51
CA GLY A 102 -6.27 -1.94 6.26
C GLY A 102 -5.28 -2.79 7.09
N ALA A 103 -5.47 -4.12 7.11
CA ALA A 103 -4.64 -5.09 7.79
C ALA A 103 -3.61 -5.72 6.83
N PRO A 104 -2.33 -5.30 6.84
CA PRO A 104 -1.33 -5.81 5.91
C PRO A 104 -1.05 -7.31 6.07
N ASP A 105 -1.08 -7.84 7.31
CA ASP A 105 -0.86 -9.26 7.55
C ASP A 105 -2.03 -10.13 7.05
N GLN A 106 -3.28 -9.69 7.26
CA GLN A 106 -4.47 -10.37 6.75
C GLN A 106 -4.55 -10.27 5.23
N MET A 107 -4.18 -9.14 4.64
CA MET A 107 -4.09 -8.98 3.20
C MET A 107 -3.15 -10.02 2.57
N MET A 108 -1.96 -10.21 3.14
CA MET A 108 -1.01 -11.22 2.65
C MET A 108 -1.54 -12.65 2.82
N LYS A 109 -2.22 -12.95 3.93
CA LYS A 109 -2.89 -14.26 4.13
C LYS A 109 -3.94 -14.51 3.04
N ARG A 110 -4.77 -13.50 2.71
CA ARG A 110 -5.79 -13.61 1.67
C ARG A 110 -5.21 -13.75 0.27
N PHE A 111 -4.09 -13.08 -0.01
CA PHE A 111 -3.35 -13.30 -1.26
C PHE A 111 -2.80 -14.72 -1.38
N ASP A 112 -2.31 -15.30 -0.28
CA ASP A 112 -1.87 -16.70 -0.28
C ASP A 112 -3.05 -17.66 -0.49
N GLN A 113 -4.14 -17.47 0.26
CA GLN A 113 -5.38 -18.24 0.14
C GLN A 113 -5.93 -18.27 -1.29
N HIS A 114 -5.88 -17.14 -2.01
CA HIS A 114 -6.35 -17.02 -3.39
C HIS A 114 -5.25 -17.20 -4.43
N GLN A 115 -4.05 -17.68 -4.03
CA GLN A 115 -2.90 -17.92 -4.90
C GLN A 115 -2.45 -16.70 -5.73
N LEU A 116 -2.68 -15.49 -5.21
CA LEU A 116 -2.42 -14.22 -5.88
C LEU A 116 -0.98 -13.72 -5.72
N VAL A 117 -0.19 -14.26 -4.80
CA VAL A 117 1.19 -13.79 -4.57
C VAL A 117 2.02 -13.83 -5.85
N LYS A 118 1.99 -14.96 -6.58
CA LYS A 118 2.75 -15.11 -7.84
C LYS A 118 2.29 -14.13 -8.94
N PRO A 119 1.00 -14.07 -9.33
CA PRO A 119 0.56 -13.15 -10.39
C PRO A 119 0.79 -11.68 -10.01
N LEU A 120 0.58 -11.29 -8.75
CA LEU A 120 0.88 -9.93 -8.29
C LEU A 120 2.37 -9.58 -8.42
N LYS A 121 3.27 -10.51 -8.06
CA LYS A 121 4.72 -10.33 -8.21
C LYS A 121 5.21 -10.30 -9.66
N GLN A 122 4.45 -10.88 -10.57
CA GLN A 122 4.77 -10.89 -12.01
C GLN A 122 4.29 -9.63 -12.73
N PHE A 123 3.39 -8.86 -12.12
CA PHE A 123 2.89 -7.59 -12.65
C PHE A 123 4.05 -6.63 -12.97
N LYS A 124 3.96 -5.91 -14.09
CA LYS A 124 5.05 -5.04 -14.60
C LYS A 124 4.69 -3.56 -14.69
N GLY A 125 3.44 -3.20 -14.42
CA GLY A 125 2.96 -1.82 -14.44
C GLY A 125 3.34 -1.03 -13.20
N LEU A 126 2.65 0.09 -12.99
CA LEU A 126 2.77 0.91 -11.78
C LEU A 126 2.00 0.24 -10.63
N THR A 127 2.58 0.23 -9.44
CA THR A 127 1.88 -0.20 -8.23
C THR A 127 1.78 0.94 -7.25
N ILE A 128 0.62 1.07 -6.60
CA ILE A 128 0.34 2.13 -5.64
C ILE A 128 -0.15 1.46 -4.36
N GLY A 129 0.48 1.77 -3.24
CA GLY A 129 0.08 1.29 -1.92
C GLY A 129 -0.27 2.44 -1.00
N SER A 130 -1.37 2.35 -0.26
CA SER A 130 -1.69 3.28 0.82
C SER A 130 -1.73 2.55 2.16
N SER A 131 -1.11 3.12 3.20
CA SER A 131 -1.07 2.52 4.55
C SER A 131 -0.60 1.06 4.49
N ALA A 132 -1.43 0.09 4.88
CA ALA A 132 -1.17 -1.35 4.72
C ALA A 132 -0.67 -1.76 3.33
N GLY A 133 -1.27 -1.21 2.28
CA GLY A 133 -0.86 -1.43 0.91
C GLY A 133 0.58 -1.00 0.68
N ALA A 134 1.01 0.14 1.24
CA ALA A 134 2.40 0.57 1.16
C ALA A 134 3.35 -0.40 1.88
N MET A 135 2.93 -0.92 3.04
CA MET A 135 3.74 -1.85 3.82
C MET A 135 4.00 -3.15 3.06
N ILE A 136 2.97 -3.74 2.45
CA ILE A 136 3.13 -5.03 1.75
C ILE A 136 3.95 -4.92 0.45
N HIS A 137 4.25 -3.72 -0.05
CA HIS A 137 5.22 -3.57 -1.15
C HIS A 137 6.63 -3.95 -0.71
N LEU A 138 6.95 -3.77 0.58
CA LEU A 138 8.24 -4.14 1.15
C LEU A 138 8.36 -5.65 1.28
N LYS A 139 9.59 -6.16 1.24
CA LYS A 139 9.85 -7.60 1.43
C LYS A 139 9.51 -8.08 2.84
N LYS A 140 9.88 -7.30 3.86
CA LYS A 140 9.71 -7.68 5.26
C LYS A 140 9.37 -6.45 6.11
N PRO A 141 8.19 -5.85 5.96
CA PRO A 141 7.80 -4.69 6.77
C PRO A 141 7.61 -5.10 8.23
N HIS A 142 7.87 -4.17 9.14
CA HIS A 142 7.57 -4.34 10.55
C HIS A 142 6.16 -3.83 10.88
N LEU A 143 5.53 -4.50 11.85
CA LEU A 143 4.36 -4.02 12.56
C LEU A 143 4.78 -3.74 14.01
N TYR A 144 4.25 -2.68 14.60
CA TYR A 144 4.53 -2.29 15.97
C TYR A 144 3.27 -2.36 16.82
N LYS A 145 3.44 -2.25 18.14
CA LYS A 145 2.30 -2.30 19.06
C LYS A 145 1.44 -1.05 18.93
N ASP A 146 0.17 -1.21 18.58
CA ASP A 146 -0.87 -0.18 18.54
C ASP A 146 -2.25 -0.78 18.88
N ASP A 147 -3.33 -0.13 18.46
CA ASP A 147 -4.70 -0.55 18.75
C ASP A 147 -5.08 -1.83 17.99
N ASP A 148 -4.48 -2.07 16.83
CA ASP A 148 -4.76 -3.22 15.96
C ASP A 148 -3.78 -4.39 16.22
N TYR A 149 -2.56 -4.08 16.68
CA TYR A 149 -1.50 -5.07 16.89
C TYR A 149 -0.96 -5.05 18.32
N HIS A 150 -1.01 -6.20 19.00
CA HIS A 150 -0.59 -6.28 20.41
C HIS A 150 0.93 -6.29 20.63
N LYS A 151 1.73 -6.62 19.61
CA LYS A 151 3.19 -6.75 19.72
C LYS A 151 3.90 -6.44 18.41
N PHE A 152 5.17 -6.06 18.54
CA PHE A 152 6.07 -5.96 17.40
C PHE A 152 6.26 -7.32 16.73
N HIS A 153 6.17 -7.35 15.42
CA HIS A 153 6.54 -8.50 14.60
C HIS A 153 6.80 -8.08 13.15
N TYR A 154 7.50 -8.91 12.39
CA TYR A 154 7.62 -8.74 10.95
C TYR A 154 6.56 -9.58 10.23
N ILE A 155 6.13 -9.11 9.07
CA ILE A 155 5.35 -9.92 8.12
C ILE A 155 6.15 -10.09 6.82
N GLN A 156 5.76 -11.07 6.02
CA GLN A 156 6.28 -11.25 4.66
C GLN A 156 5.38 -10.49 3.69
N GLY A 157 5.89 -9.42 3.07
CA GLY A 157 5.18 -8.72 2.01
C GLY A 157 5.44 -9.31 0.62
N LEU A 158 4.93 -8.65 -0.43
CA LEU A 158 5.15 -9.03 -1.82
C LEU A 158 6.62 -8.90 -2.23
N GLY A 159 7.35 -7.95 -1.62
CA GLY A 159 8.75 -7.70 -1.90
C GLY A 159 8.99 -7.10 -3.28
N PHE A 160 8.14 -6.15 -3.66
CA PHE A 160 8.38 -5.27 -4.80
C PHE A 160 9.60 -4.37 -4.58
N VAL A 161 9.78 -3.92 -3.34
CA VAL A 161 10.89 -3.09 -2.91
C VAL A 161 11.62 -3.75 -1.73
N ASP A 162 12.96 -3.62 -1.71
CA ASP A 162 13.84 -4.21 -0.70
C ASP A 162 14.98 -3.21 -0.37
N GLY A 163 15.70 -3.44 0.72
CA GLY A 163 16.84 -2.61 1.16
C GLY A 163 16.51 -1.50 2.16
N PHE A 164 15.24 -1.21 2.39
CA PHE A 164 14.78 -0.29 3.44
C PHE A 164 13.44 -0.76 4.04
N ASP A 165 13.00 -0.10 5.11
CA ASP A 165 11.67 -0.25 5.68
C ASP A 165 10.96 1.12 5.78
N ILE A 166 9.65 1.12 5.99
CA ILE A 166 8.85 2.34 6.17
C ILE A 166 8.08 2.31 7.49
N SER A 167 7.83 3.49 8.05
CA SER A 167 6.84 3.69 9.11
C SER A 167 5.75 4.61 8.56
N VAL A 168 4.61 4.04 8.17
CA VAL A 168 3.41 4.81 7.78
C VAL A 168 2.75 5.44 9.01
N HIS A 169 1.91 6.45 8.79
CA HIS A 169 1.23 7.22 9.83
C HIS A 169 2.20 7.74 10.90
N TYR A 170 3.42 8.10 10.49
CA TYR A 170 4.46 8.47 11.44
C TYR A 170 4.12 9.79 12.12
N ARG A 171 4.05 9.74 13.46
CA ARG A 171 3.72 10.90 14.31
C ARG A 171 4.64 10.99 15.53
N ARG A 172 5.86 10.44 15.43
CA ARG A 172 6.88 10.42 16.51
C ARG A 172 6.36 9.81 17.82
N ARG A 173 5.54 8.77 17.73
CA ARG A 173 5.06 8.05 18.92
C ARG A 173 6.18 7.17 19.46
N ASN A 174 6.32 7.09 20.78
CA ASN A 174 7.34 6.26 21.44
C ASN A 174 7.39 4.80 20.93
N GLN A 175 6.25 4.21 20.57
CA GLN A 175 6.20 2.85 20.03
C GLN A 175 6.74 2.75 18.61
N GLN A 176 6.50 3.76 17.76
CA GLN A 176 7.07 3.86 16.42
C GLN A 176 8.60 3.97 16.53
N ASP A 177 9.10 4.89 17.34
CA ASP A 177 10.55 5.10 17.50
C ASP A 177 11.27 3.85 18.05
N LYS A 178 10.63 3.15 19.00
CA LYS A 178 11.15 1.87 19.52
C LYS A 178 11.20 0.80 18.43
N ALA A 179 10.15 0.69 17.62
CA ALA A 179 10.10 -0.25 16.51
C ALA A 179 11.17 0.08 15.46
N ILE A 180 11.28 1.35 15.05
CA ILE A 180 12.29 1.85 14.10
C ILE A 180 13.71 1.48 14.58
N ARG A 181 14.06 1.80 15.83
CA ARG A 181 15.37 1.45 16.42
C ARG A 181 15.61 -0.05 16.40
N ARG A 182 14.58 -0.84 16.74
CA ARG A 182 14.66 -2.30 16.72
C ARG A 182 14.96 -2.81 15.31
N VAL A 183 14.23 -2.35 14.30
CA VAL A 183 14.45 -2.75 12.90
C VAL A 183 15.88 -2.45 12.47
N VAL A 184 16.38 -1.25 12.74
CA VAL A 184 17.75 -0.88 12.35
C VAL A 184 18.79 -1.72 13.11
N SER A 185 18.59 -1.99 14.40
CA SER A 185 19.50 -2.85 15.18
C SER A 185 19.53 -4.30 14.69
N GLU A 186 18.39 -4.83 14.23
CA GLU A 186 18.27 -6.23 13.82
C GLU A 186 18.65 -6.45 12.35
N ARG A 187 18.50 -5.44 11.49
CA ARG A 187 18.59 -5.61 10.03
C ARG A 187 19.58 -4.67 9.33
N ALA A 188 20.09 -3.64 10.01
CA ALA A 188 21.02 -2.66 9.45
C ALA A 188 20.55 -2.10 8.10
N ILE A 189 19.30 -1.62 8.06
CA ILE A 189 18.68 -1.00 6.88
C ILE A 189 18.23 0.42 7.18
N ASP A 190 18.05 1.22 6.13
CA ASP A 190 17.47 2.55 6.24
C ASP A 190 15.97 2.47 6.54
N ILE A 191 15.45 3.48 7.25
CA ILE A 191 14.02 3.60 7.57
C ILE A 191 13.51 4.94 7.10
N TYR A 192 12.38 4.93 6.40
CA TYR A 192 11.67 6.12 5.96
C TYR A 192 10.40 6.31 6.80
N ALA A 193 10.26 7.49 7.38
CA ALA A 193 9.01 7.92 8.01
C ALA A 193 8.10 8.50 6.93
N ILE A 194 6.84 8.04 6.92
CA ILE A 194 5.79 8.56 6.05
C ILE A 194 4.66 9.05 6.94
N PRO A 195 4.63 10.36 7.28
CA PRO A 195 3.48 10.96 7.95
C PRO A 195 2.23 10.94 7.05
N ASP A 196 1.08 11.35 7.57
CA ASP A 196 -0.22 11.19 6.89
C ASP A 196 -0.33 11.92 5.55
N ASP A 197 0.43 12.99 5.36
CA ASP A 197 0.58 13.79 4.13
C ASP A 197 1.81 13.36 3.30
N GLY A 198 2.46 12.26 3.66
CA GLY A 198 3.70 11.80 3.04
C GLY A 198 3.51 10.69 2.03
N GLY A 199 4.51 10.58 1.13
CA GLY A 199 4.68 9.44 0.26
C GLY A 199 6.11 9.24 -0.21
N LEU A 200 6.42 8.05 -0.71
CA LEU A 200 7.64 7.71 -1.45
C LEU A 200 7.25 7.32 -2.87
N PHE A 201 7.79 8.01 -3.86
CA PHE A 201 7.76 7.55 -5.24
C PHE A 201 9.09 6.89 -5.59
N ILE A 202 9.02 5.68 -6.10
CA ILE A 202 10.19 4.84 -6.36
C ILE A 202 10.20 4.51 -7.84
N ASP A 203 11.26 4.91 -8.52
CA ASP A 203 11.52 4.52 -9.91
C ASP A 203 12.85 3.77 -9.97
N ASN A 204 12.75 2.44 -10.02
CA ASN A 204 13.87 1.52 -9.86
C ASN A 204 14.57 1.72 -8.51
N GLU A 205 15.80 2.24 -8.49
CA GLU A 205 16.57 2.48 -7.26
C GLU A 205 16.43 3.92 -6.73
N ASN A 206 15.79 4.81 -7.50
CA ASN A 206 15.62 6.21 -7.12
C ASN A 206 14.39 6.36 -6.22
N ILE A 207 14.60 6.92 -5.03
CA ILE A 207 13.54 7.22 -4.07
C ILE A 207 13.34 8.74 -4.02
N GLN A 208 12.19 9.19 -4.47
CA GLN A 208 11.72 10.56 -4.29
C GLN A 208 10.79 10.64 -3.07
N LEU A 209 11.13 11.54 -2.15
CA LEU A 209 10.30 11.84 -0.98
C LEU A 209 9.26 12.89 -1.34
N LEU A 210 8.01 12.62 -0.97
CA LEU A 210 6.86 13.49 -1.25
C LEU A 210 6.21 13.93 0.07
N GLY A 211 5.69 15.16 0.07
CA GLY A 211 5.11 15.78 1.27
C GLY A 211 6.14 15.86 2.40
N SER A 212 5.72 15.50 3.62
CA SER A 212 6.59 15.49 4.80
C SER A 212 7.38 14.19 5.00
N ALA A 213 7.39 13.28 4.02
CA ALA A 213 8.16 12.04 4.11
C ALA A 213 9.66 12.31 4.24
N SER A 214 10.34 11.51 5.06
CA SER A 214 11.77 11.70 5.35
C SER A 214 12.46 10.38 5.62
N LYS A 215 13.76 10.30 5.32
CA LYS A 215 14.63 9.24 5.82
C LYS A 215 14.92 9.54 7.29
N ILE A 216 14.27 8.82 8.21
CA ILE A 216 14.31 9.15 9.65
C ILE A 216 15.49 8.51 10.37
N MET A 217 15.96 7.36 9.88
CA MET A 217 17.11 6.66 10.43
C MET A 217 17.88 5.96 9.33
N ASN A 218 19.21 6.02 9.39
CA ASN A 218 20.05 5.27 8.47
C ASN A 218 20.42 3.88 9.02
N HIS A 219 20.93 3.02 8.15
CA HIS A 219 21.42 1.68 8.47
C HIS A 219 22.49 1.62 9.58
N LYS A 220 23.09 2.75 9.97
CA LYS A 220 24.06 2.86 11.07
C LYS A 220 23.41 3.20 12.43
N GLY A 221 22.09 3.29 12.50
CA GLY A 221 21.36 3.60 13.74
C GLY A 221 21.34 5.09 14.12
N LYS A 222 21.74 5.99 13.21
CA LYS A 222 21.71 7.43 13.46
C LYS A 222 20.37 8.02 13.00
N PHE A 223 19.63 8.67 13.91
CA PHE A 223 18.51 9.53 13.54
C PHE A 223 19.02 10.71 12.72
N LEU A 224 18.29 11.03 11.65
CA LEU A 224 18.61 12.11 10.72
C LEU A 224 17.69 13.32 10.95
#